data_AF-A0A212CVZ7-F1
#
_entry.id   AF-A0A212CVZ7-F1
#
_cell.length_a   1.000
_cell.length_b   1.000
_cell.length_c   1.000
_cell.angle_alpha   90.00
_cell.angle_beta   90.00
_cell.angle_gamma   90.00
#
_symmetry.space_group_name_H-M   'P 1'
#
loop_
_entity.id
_entity.type
_entity.pdbx_description
1 polymer ?
#
loop_
_entity_poly.entity_id
_entity_poly.type
_entity_poly.pdbx_seq_one_letter_code
_entity_poly.pdbx_strand_id
1 'polypeptide(L)'
;MKVLVMQDTIRDPHNLKICCRVNGEVMQSSNTNQMVFKTEELIAWVSQFVTLYPGDIILTGTPPGVGMFRKPPVFLKKGDEVQCEIEDLGVIVNKVV
;
A
#
# COMPACT_ATOMS: atom_id res chain seq x y z
N MET A 1 -15.53 0.50 3.65
CA MET A 1 -15.98 0.87 2.29
C MET A 1 -14.82 0.58 1.35
N LYS A 2 -15.01 -0.13 0.24
CA LYS A 2 -13.95 -0.33 -0.78
C LYS A 2 -14.21 0.70 -1.89
N VAL A 3 -13.28 1.61 -2.10
CA VAL A 3 -13.44 2.74 -3.03
C VAL A 3 -12.31 2.77 -4.05
N LEU A 4 -12.63 3.28 -5.25
CA LEU A 4 -11.64 3.76 -6.21
C LEU A 4 -11.70 5.28 -6.18
N VAL A 5 -10.53 5.92 -6.03
CA VAL A 5 -10.40 7.39 -6.00
C VAL A 5 -9.76 7.83 -7.31
N MET A 6 -10.38 8.80 -7.97
CA MET A 6 -9.88 9.33 -9.25
C MET A 6 -8.70 10.27 -9.00
N GLN A 7 -7.71 10.22 -9.90
CA GLN A 7 -6.46 10.98 -9.75
C GLN A 7 -6.65 12.49 -9.57
N ASP A 8 -7.67 13.07 -10.20
CA ASP A 8 -7.98 14.51 -10.20
C ASP A 8 -8.51 15.01 -8.85
N THR A 9 -8.93 14.10 -7.98
CA THR A 9 -9.39 14.42 -6.62
C THR A 9 -8.24 14.47 -5.60
N ILE A 10 -7.05 14.00 -5.97
CA ILE A 10 -5.86 13.98 -5.11
C ILE A 10 -4.85 15.02 -5.62
N ARG A 11 -4.39 15.91 -4.73
CA ARG A 11 -3.44 16.97 -5.12
C ARG A 11 -2.10 16.41 -5.59
N ASP A 12 -1.56 15.42 -4.88
CA ASP A 12 -0.30 14.76 -5.19
C ASP A 12 -0.33 13.30 -4.70
N PRO A 13 -0.55 12.31 -5.60
CA PRO A 13 -0.61 10.91 -5.21
C PRO A 13 0.76 10.35 -4.76
N HIS A 14 1.85 11.07 -5.05
CA HIS A 14 3.20 10.72 -4.63
C HIS A 14 3.62 11.48 -3.37
N ASN A 15 2.68 12.03 -2.59
CA ASN A 15 2.96 12.61 -1.28
C ASN A 15 1.85 12.32 -0.24
N LEU A 16 1.41 11.07 -0.13
CA LEU A 16 0.38 10.62 0.82
C LEU A 16 1.01 9.79 1.95
N LYS A 17 0.62 10.03 3.20
CA LYS A 17 1.01 9.13 4.30
C LYS A 17 0.37 7.75 4.10
N ILE A 18 1.13 6.71 4.41
CA ILE A 18 0.67 5.31 4.37
C ILE A 18 1.06 4.61 5.68
N CYS A 19 0.12 3.87 6.25
CA CYS A 19 0.30 3.17 7.53
C CYS A 19 -0.33 1.79 7.50
N CYS A 20 0.32 0.82 8.14
CA CYS A 20 -0.23 -0.50 8.40
C CYS A 20 -0.15 -0.80 9.90
N ARG A 21 -1.26 -1.27 10.48
CA ARG A 21 -1.36 -1.65 11.89
C ARG A 21 -1.82 -3.10 12.02
N VAL A 22 -1.30 -3.81 13.02
CA VAL A 22 -1.77 -5.14 13.42
C VAL A 22 -2.23 -5.07 14.86
N ASN A 23 -3.51 -5.34 15.11
CA ASN A 23 -4.14 -5.21 16.44
C ASN A 23 -3.91 -3.83 17.08
N GLY A 24 -3.92 -2.77 16.25
CA GLY A 24 -3.63 -1.39 16.67
C GLY A 24 -2.14 -1.02 16.77
N GLU A 25 -1.21 -1.99 16.75
CA GLU A 25 0.23 -1.71 16.75
C GLU A 25 0.69 -1.29 15.35
N VAL A 26 1.37 -0.14 15.23
CA VAL A 26 1.94 0.33 13.97
C VAL A 26 3.09 -0.59 13.53
N MET A 27 2.87 -1.28 12.41
CA MET A 27 3.85 -2.17 11.79
C MET A 27 4.65 -1.47 10.70
N GLN A 28 3.98 -0.65 9.88
CA GLN A 28 4.59 0.16 8.82
C GLN A 28 4.04 1.59 8.89
N SER A 29 4.89 2.58 8.66
CA SER A 29 4.50 4.01 8.61
C SER A 29 5.47 4.76 7.71
N SER A 30 4.97 5.38 6.65
CA SER A 30 5.79 6.06 5.64
C SER A 30 4.96 7.06 4.83
N ASN A 31 5.49 7.49 3.68
CA ASN A 31 4.82 8.36 2.72
C ASN A 31 5.13 7.89 1.29
N THR A 32 4.18 8.04 0.35
CA THR A 32 4.35 7.65 -1.05
C THR A 32 5.46 8.45 -1.78
N ASN A 33 5.94 9.55 -1.19
CA ASN A 33 7.11 10.27 -1.70
C ASN A 33 8.41 9.45 -1.64
N GLN A 34 8.46 8.43 -0.77
CA GLN A 34 9.59 7.51 -0.64
C GLN A 34 9.58 6.37 -1.68
N MET A 35 8.59 6.33 -2.58
CA MET A 35 8.61 5.39 -3.70
C MET A 35 9.85 5.64 -4.57
N VAL A 36 10.64 4.57 -4.78
CA VAL A 36 11.85 4.61 -5.62
C VAL A 36 11.51 4.93 -7.07
N PHE A 37 10.42 4.33 -7.58
CA PHE A 37 9.88 4.59 -8.92
C PHE A 37 8.48 5.15 -8.82
N LYS A 38 8.19 6.21 -9.57
CA LYS A 38 6.87 6.87 -9.56
C LYS A 38 5.87 6.07 -10.40
N THR A 39 4.56 6.25 -10.17
CA THR A 39 3.49 5.47 -10.82
C THR A 39 3.60 5.44 -12.36
N GLU A 40 3.91 6.57 -12.97
CA GLU A 40 4.14 6.73 -14.40
C GLU A 40 5.34 5.91 -14.91
N GLU A 41 6.42 5.85 -14.13
CA GLU A 41 7.62 5.05 -14.45
C GLU A 41 7.33 3.55 -14.35
N LEU A 42 6.55 3.15 -13.33
CA LEU A 42 6.11 1.76 -13.17
C LEU A 42 5.22 1.31 -14.33
N ILE A 43 4.25 2.13 -14.74
CA ILE A 43 3.37 1.85 -15.88
C ILE A 43 4.22 1.72 -17.15
N ALA A 44 5.09 2.69 -17.42
CA ALA A 44 5.96 2.69 -18.59
C ALA A 44 6.84 1.43 -18.61
N TRP A 45 7.48 1.08 -17.51
CA TRP A 45 8.35 -0.09 -17.40
C TRP A 45 7.59 -1.39 -17.63
N VAL A 46 6.48 -1.61 -16.92
CA VAL A 46 5.69 -2.84 -17.03
C VAL A 46 5.14 -3.02 -18.46
N SER A 47 4.72 -1.92 -19.10
CA SER A 47 4.16 -1.95 -20.46
C SER A 47 5.15 -2.40 -21.55
N GLN A 48 6.46 -2.44 -21.25
CA GLN A 48 7.47 -2.98 -22.18
C GLN A 48 7.42 -4.51 -22.26
N PHE A 49 6.88 -5.18 -21.23
CA PHE A 49 6.89 -6.63 -21.11
C PHE A 49 5.52 -7.26 -21.31
N VAL A 50 4.45 -6.55 -20.98
CA VAL A 50 3.07 -7.02 -21.08
C VAL A 50 2.15 -5.93 -21.62
N THR A 51 1.12 -6.33 -22.37
CA THR A 51 0.03 -5.43 -22.73
C THR A 51 -0.83 -5.15 -21.49
N LEU A 52 -0.95 -3.89 -21.11
CA LEU A 52 -1.87 -3.44 -20.06
C LEU A 52 -3.28 -3.26 -20.63
N TYR A 53 -4.28 -3.75 -19.91
CA TYR A 53 -5.69 -3.62 -20.26
C TYR A 53 -6.43 -2.73 -19.25
N PRO A 54 -7.51 -2.05 -19.70
CA PRO A 54 -8.38 -1.33 -18.77
C PRO A 54 -8.87 -2.24 -17.64
N GLY A 55 -8.66 -1.82 -16.40
CA GLY A 55 -9.00 -2.59 -15.21
C GLY A 55 -7.82 -3.33 -14.56
N ASP A 56 -6.64 -3.32 -15.18
CA ASP A 56 -5.43 -3.87 -14.57
C ASP A 56 -5.05 -3.11 -13.28
N ILE A 57 -4.55 -3.85 -12.28
CA ILE A 57 -4.17 -3.32 -10.97
C ILE A 57 -2.67 -3.55 -10.76
N ILE A 58 -1.94 -2.45 -10.51
CA ILE A 58 -0.51 -2.48 -10.17
C ILE A 58 -0.35 -2.23 -8.67
N LEU A 59 0.24 -3.18 -7.95
CA LEU A 59 0.66 -2.98 -6.56
C LEU A 59 2.05 -2.36 -6.56
N THR A 60 2.15 -1.08 -6.17
CA THR A 60 3.33 -0.23 -6.39
C THR A 60 4.47 -0.43 -5.39
N GLY A 61 4.34 -1.40 -4.47
CA GLY A 61 5.34 -1.74 -3.47
C GLY A 61 4.84 -1.56 -2.03
N THR A 62 5.76 -1.67 -1.07
CA THR A 62 5.46 -1.56 0.36
C THR A 62 6.61 -0.84 1.09
N PRO A 63 6.32 0.02 2.09
CA PRO A 63 7.36 0.69 2.87
C PRO A 63 8.06 -0.25 3.88
N PRO A 64 9.13 0.19 4.55
CA PRO A 64 9.77 -0.57 5.62
C PRO A 64 8.80 -0.97 6.75
N GLY A 65 9.13 -2.05 7.45
CA GLY A 65 8.36 -2.53 8.62
C GLY A 65 7.63 -3.86 8.41
N VAL A 66 7.77 -4.48 7.24
CA VAL A 66 7.28 -5.86 6.99
C VAL A 66 7.83 -6.80 8.07
N GLY A 67 6.93 -7.59 8.66
CA GLY A 67 7.22 -8.37 9.86
C GLY A 67 8.36 -9.39 9.74
N MET A 68 8.65 -9.88 8.53
CA MET A 68 9.80 -10.75 8.25
C MET A 68 11.15 -10.09 8.60
N PHE A 69 11.27 -8.77 8.46
CA PHE A 69 12.51 -8.03 8.71
C PHE A 69 12.62 -7.45 10.13
N ARG A 70 11.60 -7.66 10.97
CA ARG A 70 11.66 -7.28 12.39
C ARG A 70 12.55 -8.23 13.18
N LYS A 71 13.01 -7.78 14.36
CA LYS A 71 13.85 -8.55 15.29
C LYS A 71 13.22 -8.52 16.69
N PRO A 72 12.54 -9.59 17.15
CA PRO A 72 12.28 -10.85 16.42
C PRO A 72 11.29 -10.67 15.24
N PRO A 73 11.26 -11.59 14.26
CA PRO A 73 10.27 -11.57 13.19
C PRO A 73 8.85 -11.67 13.74
N VAL A 74 7.92 -10.97 13.09
CA VAL A 74 6.49 -10.97 13.44
C VAL A 74 5.70 -11.45 12.23
N PHE A 75 4.92 -12.50 12.40
CA PHE A 75 4.01 -13.02 11.37
C PHE A 75 2.57 -12.95 11.88
N LEU A 76 1.64 -12.78 10.94
CA LEU A 76 0.22 -12.76 11.23
C LEU A 76 -0.23 -14.10 11.82
N LYS A 77 -1.16 -14.03 12.77
CA LYS A 77 -1.78 -15.16 13.44
C LYS A 77 -3.28 -15.13 13.21
N LYS A 78 -3.91 -16.30 13.31
CA LYS A 78 -5.37 -16.40 13.31
C LYS A 78 -5.96 -15.48 14.38
N GLY A 79 -6.91 -14.65 13.98
CA GLY A 79 -7.58 -13.68 14.84
C GLY A 79 -7.02 -12.27 14.75
N ASP A 80 -5.81 -12.07 14.19
CA ASP A 80 -5.22 -10.74 14.03
C ASP A 80 -6.09 -9.86 13.13
N GLU A 81 -6.22 -8.59 13.51
CA GLU A 81 -6.81 -7.55 12.69
C GLU A 81 -5.71 -6.70 12.04
N VAL A 82 -5.72 -6.64 10.72
CA VAL A 82 -4.79 -5.82 9.92
C VAL A 82 -5.54 -4.60 9.39
N GLN A 83 -5.01 -3.42 9.65
CA GLN A 83 -5.54 -2.15 9.15
C GLN A 83 -4.51 -1.48 8.24
N CYS A 84 -4.83 -1.27 6.97
CA CYS A 84 -3.98 -0.51 6.05
C CYS A 84 -4.68 0.80 5.68
N GLU A 85 -3.98 1.91 5.83
CA GLU A 85 -4.51 3.27 5.69
C GLU A 85 -3.61 4.08 4.76
N ILE A 86 -4.23 4.82 3.84
CA ILE A 86 -3.56 5.83 3.02
C ILE A 86 -4.32 7.15 3.19
N GLU A 87 -3.58 8.22 3.47
CA GLU A 87 -4.09 9.59 3.55
C GLU A 87 -4.92 9.92 2.31
N ASP A 88 -6.08 10.55 2.52
CA ASP A 88 -7.07 10.90 1.49
C ASP A 88 -7.74 9.75 0.72
N LEU A 89 -7.31 8.48 0.90
CA LEU A 89 -7.95 7.31 0.27
C LEU A 89 -8.80 6.49 1.24
N GLY A 90 -8.41 6.44 2.52
CA GLY A 90 -9.13 5.76 3.59
C GLY A 90 -8.42 4.51 4.13
N VAL A 91 -9.19 3.69 4.86
CA VAL A 91 -8.69 2.51 5.59
C VAL A 91 -9.40 1.23 5.16
N ILE A 92 -8.61 0.17 4.96
CA ILE A 92 -9.09 -1.21 4.82
C ILE A 92 -8.74 -2.00 6.09
N VAL A 93 -9.70 -2.78 6.58
CA VAL A 93 -9.57 -3.60 7.78
C VAL A 93 -9.92 -5.04 7.46
N ASN A 94 -9.02 -5.95 7.77
CA ASN A 94 -9.16 -7.37 7.47
C ASN A 94 -8.77 -8.23 8.68
N LYS A 95 -9.59 -9.22 9.00
CA LYS A 95 -9.30 -10.20 10.05
C LYS A 95 -8.70 -11.46 9.44
N VAL A 96 -7.62 -11.96 10.05
CA VAL A 96 -6.98 -13.23 9.68
C VAL A 96 -7.79 -14.38 10.27
N VAL A 97 -8.17 -15.37 9.44
CA VAL A 97 -9.07 -16.49 9.82
C VAL A 97 -8.43 -17.86 9.63
#